data_AF-A0A949MEG9-F1
#
_entry.id   AF-A0A949MEG9-F1
#
_cell.length_a   1.000
_cell.length_b   1.000
_cell.length_c   1.000
_cell.angle_alpha   90.00
_cell.angle_beta   90.00
_cell.angle_gamma   90.00
#
_symmetry.space_group_name_H-M   'P 1'
#
loop_
_entity.id
_entity.type
_entity.pdbx_description
1 polymer ?
#
loop_
_entity_poly.entity_id
_entity_poly.type
_entity_poly.pdbx_seq_one_letter_code
_entity_poly.pdbx_strand_id
1 'polypeptide(L)'
;LSDAQMAAYKKVTEISPSLVHTLNYKLFQRNLMQGKPNDWKCRAGARYLYITEDGKVHYCSQQRGYPAIPLLEYGLDDIKREYHTKKGCAPTCTLSCVHQMSLFDGFRGRQHEPDLSPATA
;
A
#
# COMPACT_ATOMS: atom_id res chain seq x y z
N LEU A 1 19.13 6.19 -3.28
CA LEU A 1 19.80 5.53 -4.43
C LEU A 1 21.06 6.30 -4.77
N SER A 2 22.10 5.64 -5.30
CA SER A 2 23.27 6.34 -5.87
C SER A 2 22.90 7.04 -7.18
N ASP A 3 23.74 7.98 -7.61
CA ASP A 3 23.55 8.70 -8.88
C ASP A 3 23.54 7.73 -10.08
N ALA A 4 24.40 6.72 -10.06
CA ALA A 4 24.44 5.68 -11.08
C ALA A 4 23.12 4.87 -11.15
N GLN A 5 22.53 4.53 -9.99
CA GLN A 5 21.24 3.86 -9.93
C GLN A 5 20.10 4.75 -10.43
N MET A 6 20.14 6.06 -10.13
CA MET A 6 19.15 7.01 -10.60
C MET A 6 19.21 7.18 -12.13
N ALA A 7 20.42 7.27 -12.69
CA ALA A 7 20.63 7.34 -14.13
C ALA A 7 20.16 6.07 -14.84
N ALA A 8 20.44 4.89 -14.28
CA ALA A 8 19.96 3.62 -14.81
C ALA A 8 18.43 3.55 -14.81
N TYR A 9 17.78 3.94 -13.71
CA TYR A 9 16.32 4.02 -13.62
C TYR A 9 15.73 4.92 -14.71
N LYS A 10 16.26 6.14 -14.85
CA LYS A 10 15.80 7.09 -15.87
C LYS A 10 15.89 6.48 -17.28
N LYS A 11 17.04 5.89 -17.62
CA LYS A 11 17.27 5.26 -18.92
C LYS A 11 16.27 4.13 -19.21
N VAL A 12 16.01 3.26 -18.24
CA VAL A 12 15.02 2.16 -18.40
C VAL A 12 13.62 2.71 -18.66
N THR A 13 13.23 3.79 -17.96
CA THR A 13 11.90 4.39 -18.10
C THR A 13 11.70 5.17 -19.39
N GLU A 14 12.79 5.62 -20.03
CA GLU A 14 12.77 6.22 -21.37
C GLU A 14 12.64 5.17 -22.48
N ILE A 15 13.25 3.99 -22.30
CA ILE A 15 13.17 2.87 -23.26
C ILE A 15 11.76 2.27 -23.30
N SER A 16 11.11 2.15 -22.13
CA SER A 16 9.76 1.60 -22.01
C SER A 16 8.83 2.60 -21.32
N PRO A 17 8.36 3.63 -22.05
CA PRO A 17 7.49 4.63 -21.48
C PRO A 17 6.14 3.99 -21.13
N SER A 18 5.83 3.94 -19.84
CA SER A 18 4.56 3.43 -19.33
C SER A 18 3.82 4.53 -18.56
N LEU A 19 2.55 4.73 -18.90
CA LEU A 19 1.68 5.66 -18.18
C LEU A 19 1.49 5.22 -16.72
N VAL A 20 1.33 3.90 -16.50
CA VAL A 20 1.18 3.32 -15.16
C VAL A 20 2.43 3.55 -14.33
N HIS A 21 3.60 3.39 -14.94
CA HIS A 21 4.88 3.70 -14.30
C HIS A 21 4.96 5.20 -13.93
N THR A 22 4.62 6.09 -14.87
CA THR A 22 4.63 7.55 -14.63
C THR A 22 3.70 7.94 -13.49
N LEU A 23 2.53 7.31 -13.40
CA LEU A 23 1.59 7.50 -12.31
C LEU A 23 2.20 7.04 -10.97
N ASN A 24 2.73 5.81 -10.89
CA ASN A 24 3.38 5.29 -9.68
C ASN A 24 4.55 6.18 -9.22
N TYR A 25 5.34 6.69 -10.16
CA TYR A 25 6.45 7.59 -9.88
C TYR A 25 5.98 8.86 -9.16
N LYS A 26 4.93 9.50 -9.71
CA LYS A 26 4.35 10.71 -9.12
C LYS A 26 3.65 10.45 -7.79
N LEU A 27 3.01 9.30 -7.64
CA LEU A 27 2.23 8.96 -6.44
C LEU A 27 3.11 8.62 -5.23
N PHE A 28 4.13 7.78 -5.40
CA PHE A 28 4.88 7.27 -4.26
C PHE A 28 6.36 6.96 -4.51
N GLN A 29 6.75 6.50 -5.70
CA GLN A 29 8.12 5.99 -5.90
C GLN A 29 9.16 7.09 -5.79
N ARG A 30 8.86 8.32 -6.26
CA ARG A 30 9.81 9.45 -6.19
C ARG A 30 10.33 9.70 -4.77
N ASN A 31 9.44 9.67 -3.77
CA ASN A 31 9.83 9.87 -2.38
C ASN A 31 10.66 8.69 -1.85
N LEU A 32 10.22 7.45 -2.12
CA LEU A 32 10.92 6.25 -1.66
C LEU A 32 12.34 6.14 -2.24
N MET A 33 12.52 6.50 -3.51
CA MET A 33 13.83 6.52 -4.17
C MET A 33 14.81 7.51 -3.51
N GLN A 34 14.28 8.54 -2.85
CA GLN A 34 15.01 9.53 -2.05
C GLN A 34 15.10 9.15 -0.55
N GLY A 35 14.62 7.97 -0.16
CA GLY A 35 14.56 7.56 1.25
C GLY A 35 13.54 8.35 2.08
N LYS A 36 12.56 9.00 1.44
CA LYS A 36 11.54 9.81 2.11
C LYS A 36 10.22 9.03 2.23
N PRO A 37 9.50 9.20 3.35
CA PRO A 37 8.18 8.61 3.49
C PRO A 37 7.15 9.26 2.56
N ASN A 38 6.05 8.55 2.31
CA ASN A 38 4.85 9.09 1.68
C ASN A 38 3.77 9.37 2.72
N ASP A 39 3.07 10.49 2.56
CA ASP A 39 1.83 10.76 3.30
C ASP A 39 0.64 10.42 2.41
N TRP A 40 0.05 9.25 2.65
CA TRP A 40 -1.05 8.71 1.88
C TRP A 40 -1.89 7.75 2.73
N LYS A 41 -3.08 7.40 2.24
CA LYS A 41 -4.05 6.57 2.95
C LYS A 41 -4.07 5.17 2.39
N CYS A 42 -3.46 4.21 3.08
CA CYS A 42 -3.48 2.82 2.64
C CYS A 42 -4.84 2.16 2.96
N ARG A 43 -5.59 1.73 1.94
CA ARG A 43 -6.91 1.08 2.10
C ARG A 43 -6.87 -0.45 2.06
N ALA A 44 -5.70 -1.03 2.33
CA ALA A 44 -5.57 -2.47 2.61
C ALA A 44 -6.56 -2.90 3.71
N GLY A 45 -7.21 -4.05 3.51
CA GLY A 45 -8.27 -4.54 4.39
C GLY A 45 -9.66 -3.90 4.18
N ALA A 46 -9.79 -2.89 3.32
CA ALA A 46 -11.10 -2.23 3.09
C ALA A 46 -11.49 -2.09 1.62
N ARG A 47 -10.55 -1.66 0.76
CA ARG A 47 -10.74 -1.54 -0.70
C ARG A 47 -9.89 -2.51 -1.49
N TYR A 48 -8.89 -3.07 -0.82
CA TYR A 48 -8.00 -4.08 -1.35
C TYR A 48 -7.92 -5.18 -0.29
N LEU A 49 -8.41 -6.36 -0.61
CA LEU A 49 -8.33 -7.54 0.25
C LEU A 49 -7.30 -8.50 -0.34
N TYR A 50 -6.42 -9.00 0.50
CA TYR A 50 -5.48 -10.05 0.13
C TYR A 50 -5.88 -11.33 0.86
N ILE A 51 -6.21 -12.36 0.10
CA ILE A 51 -6.71 -13.63 0.63
C ILE A 51 -5.67 -14.71 0.36
N THR A 52 -5.26 -15.41 1.41
CA THR A 52 -4.30 -16.52 1.33
C THR A 52 -5.00 -17.86 1.07
N GLU A 53 -4.21 -18.89 0.79
CA GLU A 53 -4.64 -20.25 0.49
C GLU A 53 -5.45 -20.91 1.61
N ASP A 54 -5.27 -20.48 2.86
CA ASP A 54 -6.05 -20.90 4.03
C ASP A 54 -7.36 -20.11 4.21
N GLY A 55 -7.73 -19.29 3.22
CA GLY A 55 -9.01 -18.57 3.18
C GLY A 55 -9.09 -17.37 4.11
N LYS A 56 -7.96 -16.83 4.59
CA LYS A 56 -7.94 -15.69 5.51
C LYS A 56 -7.61 -14.37 4.80
N VAL A 57 -8.23 -13.30 5.28
CA VAL A 57 -8.02 -11.92 4.83
C VAL A 57 -6.86 -11.29 5.59
N HIS A 58 -5.93 -10.71 4.83
CA HIS A 58 -4.79 -9.94 5.30
C HIS A 58 -4.79 -8.55 4.67
N TYR A 59 -3.95 -7.65 5.17
CA TYR A 59 -3.77 -6.34 4.56
C TYR A 59 -3.29 -6.41 3.11
N CYS A 60 -2.17 -7.08 2.88
CA CYS A 60 -1.60 -7.28 1.55
C CYS A 60 -0.56 -8.42 1.56
N SER A 61 0.04 -8.69 0.40
CA SER A 61 1.09 -9.72 0.27
C SER A 61 2.32 -9.51 1.17
N GLN A 62 2.58 -8.29 1.63
CA GLN A 62 3.74 -7.94 2.47
C GLN A 62 3.37 -7.88 3.95
N GLN A 63 2.08 -7.77 4.25
CA GLN A 63 1.54 -7.71 5.61
C GLN A 63 0.54 -8.86 5.76
N ARG A 64 1.09 -10.09 5.70
CA ARG A 64 0.37 -11.33 6.01
C ARG A 64 0.45 -11.59 7.51
N GLY A 65 -0.54 -12.27 8.06
CA GLY A 65 -0.66 -12.58 9.48
C GLY A 65 -1.55 -11.62 10.27
N TYR A 66 -1.99 -10.51 9.66
CA TYR A 66 -2.97 -9.60 10.25
C TYR A 66 -3.90 -9.02 9.16
N PRO A 67 -5.22 -8.91 9.39
CA PRO A 67 -5.94 -9.37 10.58
C PRO A 67 -6.13 -10.90 10.63
N ALA A 68 -5.84 -11.61 9.54
CA ALA A 68 -5.94 -13.07 9.43
C ALA A 68 -7.32 -13.62 9.82
N ILE A 69 -8.38 -12.88 9.48
CA ILE A 69 -9.77 -13.26 9.73
C ILE A 69 -10.25 -14.13 8.55
N PRO A 70 -10.95 -15.24 8.77
CA PRO A 70 -11.55 -16.04 7.69
C PRO A 70 -12.42 -15.18 6.77
N LEU A 71 -12.32 -15.38 5.45
CA LEU A 71 -13.06 -14.57 4.47
C LEU A 71 -14.58 -14.55 4.72
N LEU A 72 -15.13 -15.67 5.20
CA LEU A 72 -16.56 -15.79 5.49
C LEU A 72 -16.98 -15.04 6.76
N GLU A 73 -16.03 -14.67 7.61
CA GLU A 73 -16.25 -13.91 8.85
C GLU A 73 -15.88 -12.43 8.68
N TYR A 74 -15.15 -12.07 7.61
CA TYR A 74 -14.69 -10.71 7.37
C TYR A 74 -15.84 -9.79 6.95
N GLY A 75 -16.31 -8.97 7.89
CA GLY A 75 -17.55 -8.22 7.77
C GLY A 75 -17.39 -6.75 7.41
N LEU A 76 -18.53 -6.05 7.37
CA LEU A 76 -18.56 -4.60 7.14
C LEU A 76 -17.83 -3.83 8.25
N ASP A 77 -17.87 -4.31 9.48
CA ASP A 77 -17.21 -3.63 10.60
C ASP A 77 -15.69 -3.76 10.51
N ASP A 78 -15.16 -4.88 10.01
CA ASP A 78 -13.76 -5.01 9.65
C ASP A 78 -13.38 -4.03 8.52
N ILE A 79 -14.18 -3.98 7.45
CA ILE A 79 -13.95 -3.04 6.34
C ILE A 79 -13.93 -1.59 6.84
N LYS A 80 -14.86 -1.20 7.72
CA LYS A 80 -14.90 0.15 8.29
C LYS A 80 -13.68 0.43 9.15
N ARG A 81 -13.32 -0.50 10.06
CA ARG A 81 -12.12 -0.39 10.90
C ARG A 81 -10.89 -0.20 10.03
N GLU A 82 -10.69 -1.07 9.03
CA GLU A 82 -9.50 -1.03 8.19
C GLU A 82 -9.48 0.16 7.24
N TYR A 83 -10.64 0.67 6.84
CA TYR A 83 -10.74 1.91 6.09
C TYR A 83 -10.17 3.08 6.91
N HIS A 84 -10.51 3.17 8.20
CA HIS A 84 -10.08 4.25 9.10
C HIS A 84 -8.72 4.01 9.79
N THR A 85 -8.15 2.81 9.69
CA THR A 85 -6.86 2.46 10.32
C THR A 85 -5.66 3.00 9.55
N LYS A 86 -4.85 3.83 10.22
CA LYS A 86 -3.61 4.38 9.67
C LYS A 86 -2.48 3.35 9.80
N LYS A 87 -2.27 2.56 8.74
CA LYS A 87 -1.27 1.48 8.76
C LYS A 87 0.16 2.00 8.97
N GLY A 88 0.88 1.41 9.91
CA GLY A 88 2.25 1.77 10.28
C GLY A 88 3.24 1.54 9.15
N CYS A 89 3.00 0.54 8.30
CA CYS A 89 3.86 0.27 7.13
C CYS A 89 3.60 1.21 5.94
N ALA A 90 2.53 2.01 5.95
CA ALA A 90 2.14 2.82 4.79
C ALA A 90 3.23 3.82 4.35
N PRO A 91 3.91 4.57 5.24
CA PRO A 91 4.85 5.61 4.82
C PRO A 91 5.99 5.11 3.92
N THR A 92 6.41 3.85 4.08
CA THR A 92 7.52 3.24 3.34
C THR A 92 7.07 2.14 2.36
N CYS A 93 5.76 2.02 2.11
CA CYS A 93 5.20 0.97 1.26
C CYS A 93 5.61 1.12 -0.21
N THR A 94 6.20 0.08 -0.79
CA THR A 94 6.67 0.02 -2.19
C THR A 94 5.66 -0.59 -3.17
N LEU A 95 4.49 -1.02 -2.70
CA LEU A 95 3.57 -1.86 -3.48
C LEU A 95 2.60 -1.04 -4.33
N SER A 96 2.81 -1.08 -5.65
CA SER A 96 1.92 -0.41 -6.60
C SER A 96 0.45 -0.83 -6.47
N CYS A 97 0.15 -2.10 -6.17
CA CYS A 97 -1.23 -2.61 -6.14
C CYS A 97 -2.12 -1.83 -5.17
N VAL A 98 -1.69 -1.67 -3.92
CA VAL A 98 -2.48 -0.98 -2.89
C VAL A 98 -2.43 0.54 -3.04
N HIS A 99 -1.32 1.10 -3.53
CA HIS A 99 -1.24 2.53 -3.89
C HIS A 99 -2.27 2.88 -4.96
N GLN A 100 -2.33 2.08 -6.03
CA GLN A 100 -3.26 2.29 -7.14
C GLN A 100 -4.72 2.12 -6.73
N MET A 101 -5.05 1.09 -5.94
CA MET A 101 -6.43 0.90 -5.47
C MET A 101 -6.84 1.99 -4.48
N SER A 102 -5.91 2.46 -3.63
CA SER A 102 -6.21 3.49 -2.63
C SER A 102 -6.28 4.90 -3.23
N LEU A 103 -5.69 5.12 -4.41
CA LEU A 103 -5.71 6.41 -5.13
C LEU A 103 -7.14 6.94 -5.30
N PHE A 104 -8.06 6.05 -5.71
CA PHE A 104 -9.46 6.40 -5.94
C PHE A 104 -10.19 6.87 -4.69
N ASP A 105 -9.67 6.53 -3.50
CA ASP A 105 -10.21 6.90 -2.20
C ASP A 105 -9.35 7.96 -1.47
N GLY A 106 -8.37 8.54 -2.16
CA GLY A 106 -7.45 9.53 -1.60
C GLY A 106 -8.16 10.77 -1.06
N PHE A 107 -9.24 11.21 -1.72
CA PHE A 107 -10.06 12.34 -1.27
C PHE A 107 -11.05 11.98 -0.16
N ARG A 108 -11.34 10.68 0.03
CA ARG A 108 -12.34 10.23 1.01
C ARG A 108 -11.76 10.15 2.42
N GLY A 109 -12.65 9.99 3.41
CA GLY A 109 -12.43 10.14 4.86
C GLY A 109 -11.06 9.75 5.43
N ARG A 110 -10.64 10.48 6.47
CA ARG A 110 -9.33 10.35 7.12
C ARG A 110 -9.12 9.00 7.83
N GLN A 111 -7.85 8.60 7.92
CA GLN A 111 -7.41 7.51 8.78
C GLN A 111 -6.99 8.08 10.13
N HIS A 112 -7.56 7.53 11.20
CA HIS A 112 -7.40 8.02 12.57
C HIS A 112 -7.41 6.89 13.61
N GLU A 113 -7.86 5.70 13.24
CA GLU A 113 -7.69 4.52 14.07
C GLU A 113 -6.22 4.09 14.07
N PRO A 114 -5.68 3.66 15.22
CA PRO A 114 -4.32 3.15 15.31
C PRO A 114 -4.18 1.82 14.56
N ASP A 115 -2.99 1.57 14.02
CA ASP A 115 -2.65 0.25 13.51
C ASP A 115 -2.45 -0.71 14.67
N LEU A 116 -3.26 -1.76 14.73
CA LEU A 116 -3.18 -2.82 15.72
C LEU A 116 -2.41 -4.04 15.22
N SER A 117 -1.90 -4.00 13.99
CA SER A 117 -1.03 -5.07 13.50
C SER A 117 0.24 -5.16 14.36
N PRO A 118 0.74 -6.38 14.61
CA PRO A 118 2.00 -6.55 15.31
C PRO A 118 3.11 -5.79 14.59
N ALA A 119 4.02 -5.19 15.34
CA ALA A 119 5.22 -4.62 14.75
C ALA A 119 5.93 -5.73 13.95
N THR A 120 6.07 -5.53 12.63
CA THR A 120 6.92 -6.38 11.79
C THR A 120 8.32 -6.40 12.41
N ALA A 121 8.76 -7.59 12.85
CA ALA A 121 10.12 -7.85 13.31
C ALA A 121 11.14 -7.68 12.18
#